data_AF-A0A7V2AZP7-F1
#
_entry.id   AF-A0A7V2AZP7-F1
#
_cell.length_a   1.000
_cell.length_b   1.000
_cell.length_c   1.000
_cell.angle_alpha   90.00
_cell.angle_beta   90.00
_cell.angle_gamma   90.00
#
_symmetry.space_group_name_H-M   'P 1'
#
loop_
_entity.id
_entity.type
_entity.pdbx_description
1 polymer ?
#
loop_
_entity_poly.entity_id
_entity_poly.type
_entity_poly.pdbx_seq_one_letter_code
_entity_poly.pdbx_strand_id
1 'polypeptide(L)'
;MHILEAFRKAAPEGFTFHLLPGKGRYKYYLEGKGSRLGVLFEDTLNVYYEWLTEEGEPVPYGPELRYKWFAKHELAQLILQGVWEVTEAPSEVVSA
;
A
#
# COMPACT_ATOMS: atom_id res chain seq x y z
N MET A 1 4.07 19.58 -18.91
CA MET A 1 3.75 18.83 -17.67
C MET A 1 2.40 18.13 -17.83
N HIS A 2 2.31 16.96 -18.49
CA HIS A 2 1.04 16.20 -18.59
C HIS A 2 1.27 14.68 -18.76
N ILE A 3 2.22 14.12 -18.00
CA ILE A 3 2.53 12.67 -18.05
C ILE A 3 1.34 11.84 -17.53
N LEU A 4 0.63 12.36 -16.52
CA LEU A 4 -0.47 11.65 -15.88
C LEU A 4 -1.73 11.54 -16.76
N GLU A 5 -2.06 12.59 -17.52
CA GLU A 5 -3.21 12.57 -18.43
C GLU A 5 -2.95 11.69 -19.65
N ALA A 6 -1.72 11.67 -20.17
CA ALA A 6 -1.33 10.76 -21.23
C ALA A 6 -1.42 9.29 -20.77
N PHE A 7 -0.99 9.01 -19.54
CA PHE A 7 -1.09 7.68 -18.92
C PHE A 7 -2.56 7.25 -18.73
N ARG A 8 -3.43 8.15 -18.28
CA ARG A 8 -4.87 7.87 -18.14
C ARG A 8 -5.55 7.50 -19.45
N LYS A 9 -5.21 8.19 -20.53
CA LYS A 9 -5.77 7.92 -21.86
C LYS A 9 -5.28 6.61 -22.48
N ALA A 10 -4.13 6.10 -22.07
CA ALA A 10 -3.56 4.85 -22.54
C ALA A 10 -4.00 3.62 -21.73
N ALA A 11 -4.81 3.80 -20.69
CA ALA A 11 -5.26 2.70 -19.84
C ALA A 11 -6.28 1.81 -20.57
N PRO A 12 -6.23 0.48 -20.38
CA PRO A 12 -7.18 -0.46 -20.99
C PRO A 12 -8.63 -0.17 -20.58
N GLU A 13 -9.57 -0.58 -21.45
CA GLU A 13 -11.00 -0.51 -21.17
C GLU A 13 -11.34 -1.32 -19.90
N GLY A 14 -11.94 -0.66 -18.90
CA GLY A 14 -12.22 -1.25 -17.58
C GLY A 14 -11.18 -0.96 -16.49
N PHE A 15 -10.08 -0.27 -16.80
CA PHE A 15 -9.10 0.13 -15.79
C PHE A 15 -9.63 1.27 -14.91
N THR A 16 -9.83 0.99 -13.62
CA THR A 16 -10.27 2.01 -12.65
C THR A 16 -9.07 2.63 -11.96
N PHE A 17 -8.89 3.94 -12.13
CA PHE A 17 -7.93 4.70 -11.34
C PHE A 17 -8.48 4.90 -9.93
N HIS A 18 -8.02 4.09 -8.99
CA HIS A 18 -8.20 4.39 -7.57
C HIS A 18 -7.23 5.51 -7.17
N LEU A 19 -7.67 6.75 -7.36
CA LEU A 19 -7.22 7.83 -6.48
C LEU A 19 -7.73 7.43 -5.10
N LEU A 20 -6.85 7.11 -4.17
CA LEU A 20 -6.93 7.39 -2.73
C LEU A 20 -6.01 6.44 -1.95
N PRO A 21 -4.69 6.64 -2.00
CA PRO A 21 -3.90 6.28 -0.84
C PRO A 21 -4.40 7.06 0.39
N GLY A 22 -4.59 6.39 1.52
CA GLY A 22 -4.99 6.98 2.78
C GLY A 22 -6.48 6.90 3.16
N LYS A 23 -7.27 5.97 2.60
CA LYS A 23 -8.68 5.74 3.02
C LYS A 23 -8.96 4.32 3.54
N GLY A 24 -7.98 3.66 4.15
CA GLY A 24 -8.20 2.37 4.80
C GLY A 24 -8.39 1.17 3.86
N ARG A 25 -8.34 1.36 2.54
CA ARG A 25 -8.42 0.27 1.56
C ARG A 25 -7.03 -0.25 1.23
N TYR A 26 -6.53 -1.09 2.11
CA TYR A 26 -5.26 -1.79 1.94
C TYR A 26 -5.51 -3.23 1.52
N LYS A 27 -4.59 -3.81 0.77
CA LYS A 27 -4.64 -5.23 0.42
C LYS A 27 -4.39 -6.12 1.64
N TYR A 28 -3.43 -5.70 2.47
CA TYR A 28 -3.06 -6.28 3.76
C TYR A 28 -2.16 -5.27 4.49
N TYR A 29 -1.81 -5.55 5.73
CA TYR A 29 -0.85 -4.75 6.48
C TYR A 29 0.44 -5.52 6.74
N LEU A 30 1.51 -4.76 6.93
CA LEU A 30 2.75 -5.23 7.51
C LEU A 30 2.91 -4.59 8.88
N GLU A 31 3.06 -5.41 9.91
CA GLU A 31 3.19 -4.97 11.30
C GLU A 31 4.54 -5.40 11.86
N GLY A 32 5.26 -4.48 12.50
CA GLY A 32 6.61 -4.76 12.96
C GLY A 32 7.18 -3.63 13.80
N LYS A 33 7.75 -3.98 14.96
CA LYS A 33 8.46 -3.05 15.87
C LYS A 33 7.68 -1.75 16.18
N GLY A 34 6.38 -1.83 16.43
CA GLY A 34 5.52 -0.67 16.71
C GLY A 34 5.24 0.21 15.48
N SER A 35 5.53 -0.29 14.29
CA SER A 35 5.20 0.37 13.02
C SER A 35 4.18 -0.46 12.25
N ARG A 36 3.34 0.23 11.48
CA ARG A 36 2.35 -0.38 10.61
C ARG A 36 2.44 0.21 9.22
N LEU A 37 2.41 -0.66 8.21
CA LEU A 37 2.38 -0.28 6.80
C LEU A 37 1.10 -0.79 6.15
N GLY A 38 0.41 0.08 5.42
CA GLY A 38 -0.73 -0.30 4.59
C GLY A 38 -0.27 -0.61 3.18
N VAL A 39 -0.42 -1.86 2.74
CA VAL A 39 -0.04 -2.24 1.36
C VAL A 39 -1.12 -1.78 0.39
N LEU A 40 -0.71 -0.94 -0.56
CA LEU A 40 -1.60 -0.31 -1.53
C LEU A 40 -1.81 -1.23 -2.73
N PHE A 41 -0.71 -1.70 -3.33
CA PHE A 41 -0.71 -2.61 -4.47
C PHE A 41 0.67 -3.26 -4.61
N GLU A 42 0.76 -4.22 -5.52
CA GLU A 42 2.00 -4.89 -5.86
C GLU A 42 2.12 -4.99 -7.38
N ASP A 43 3.34 -4.87 -7.89
CA ASP A 43 3.65 -5.25 -9.27
C ASP A 43 4.39 -6.60 -9.29
N THR A 44 5.06 -6.93 -10.39
CA THR A 44 5.85 -8.16 -10.52
C THR A 44 7.03 -8.23 -9.55
N LEU A 45 7.64 -7.10 -9.20
CA LEU A 45 8.91 -7.02 -8.46
C LEU A 45 8.79 -6.37 -7.09
N ASN A 46 7.79 -5.53 -6.87
CA ASN A 46 7.71 -4.60 -5.75
C ASN A 46 6.35 -4.67 -5.04
N VAL A 47 6.40 -4.35 -3.76
CA VAL A 47 5.23 -4.09 -2.91
C VAL A 47 5.23 -2.61 -2.56
N TYR A 48 4.16 -1.90 -2.91
CA TYR A 48 4.00 -0.48 -2.65
C TYR A 48 3.13 -0.27 -1.43
N TYR A 49 3.58 0.57 -0.52
CA TYR A 49 2.92 0.76 0.77
C TYR A 49 2.96 2.23 1.22
N GLU A 50 2.11 2.53 2.21
CA GLU A 50 2.18 3.77 2.96
C GLU A 50 2.39 3.54 4.45
N TRP A 51 3.11 4.46 5.09
CA TRP A 51 3.29 4.46 6.53
C TRP A 51 2.01 4.86 7.25
N LEU A 52 1.63 4.06 8.25
CA LEU A 52 0.48 4.30 9.10
C LEU A 52 0.93 4.56 10.54
N THR A 53 0.09 5.27 11.30
CA THR A 53 0.18 5.35 12.75
C THR A 53 -0.21 3.99 13.36
N GLU A 54 0.00 3.84 14.67
CA GLU A 54 -0.38 2.63 15.41
C GLU A 54 -1.90 2.35 15.30
N GLU A 55 -2.70 3.41 15.18
CA GLU A 55 -4.15 3.37 14.98
C GLU A 55 -4.57 3.01 13.55
N GLY A 56 -3.62 2.87 12.62
CA GLY A 56 -3.90 2.54 11.21
C GLY A 56 -4.22 3.73 10.33
N GLU A 57 -4.06 4.96 10.84
CA GLU A 57 -4.28 6.19 10.08
C GLU A 57 -3.02 6.57 9.29
N PRO A 58 -3.13 7.24 8.12
CA PRO A 58 -1.96 7.71 7.39
C PRO A 58 -1.13 8.71 8.21
N VAL A 59 0.18 8.51 8.25
CA VAL A 59 1.08 9.46 8.92
C VAL A 59 0.98 10.87 8.29
N PRO A 60 1.14 11.96 9.06
CA PRO A 60 0.97 13.34 8.58
C PRO A 60 2.13 13.84 7.70
N TYR A 61 3.06 12.95 7.31
CA TYR A 61 4.19 13.31 6.46
C TYR A 61 3.77 13.51 4.99
N GLY A 62 4.59 14.27 4.26
CA GLY A 62 4.44 14.49 2.83
C GLY A 62 4.49 13.18 2.02
N PRO A 63 3.90 13.14 0.80
CA PRO A 63 3.81 11.95 -0.03
C PRO A 63 5.15 11.22 -0.25
N GLU A 64 6.24 11.97 -0.41
CA GLU A 64 7.58 11.45 -0.67
C GLU A 64 8.18 10.65 0.50
N LEU A 65 7.73 10.92 1.73
CA LEU A 65 8.10 10.20 2.93
C LEU A 65 7.06 9.12 3.28
N ARG A 66 5.78 9.41 3.05
CA ARG A 66 4.67 8.52 3.36
C ARG A 66 4.61 7.30 2.44
N TYR A 67 4.87 7.47 1.14
CA TYR A 67 4.80 6.38 0.16
C TYR A 67 6.18 5.81 -0.15
N LYS A 68 6.31 4.49 -0.02
CA LYS A 68 7.54 3.75 -0.30
C LYS A 68 7.22 2.40 -0.93
N TRP A 69 8.27 1.65 -1.25
CA TRP A 69 8.17 0.31 -1.79
C TRP A 69 9.28 -0.57 -1.23
N PHE A 70 9.01 -1.87 -1.16
CA PHE A 70 10.00 -2.91 -0.96
C PHE A 70 10.08 -3.77 -2.21
N ALA A 71 11.28 -4.27 -2.54
CA ALA A 71 11.36 -5.38 -3.46
C ALA A 71 10.79 -6.64 -2.78
N LYS A 72 10.02 -7.45 -3.52
CA LYS A 72 9.32 -8.63 -2.98
C LYS A 72 10.26 -9.62 -2.31
N HIS A 73 11.43 -9.82 -2.90
CA HIS A 73 12.43 -10.74 -2.36
C HIS A 73 12.98 -10.24 -1.02
N GLU A 74 13.23 -8.95 -0.88
CA GLU A 74 13.69 -8.35 0.38
C GLU A 74 12.59 -8.40 1.45
N LEU A 75 11.36 -8.04 1.08
CA LEU A 75 10.23 -8.11 2.00
C LEU A 75 9.99 -9.54 2.50
N ALA A 76 10.08 -10.53 1.61
CA ALA A 76 9.95 -11.94 1.99
C ALA A 76 11.03 -12.36 3.00
N GLN A 77 12.28 -11.89 2.84
CA GLN A 77 13.34 -12.13 3.81
C GLN A 77 13.03 -11.48 5.15
N LEU A 78 12.55 -10.23 5.16
CA LEU A 78 12.18 -9.52 6.38
C LEU A 78 11.03 -10.21 7.12
N ILE A 79 10.05 -10.75 6.38
CA ILE A 79 8.95 -11.54 6.95
C ILE A 79 9.49 -12.85 7.56
N LEU A 80 10.33 -13.59 6.84
CA LEU A 80 10.94 -14.83 7.34
C LEU A 80 11.82 -14.60 8.57
N GLN A 81 12.43 -13.42 8.69
CA GLN A 81 13.22 -13.01 9.85
C GLN A 81 12.36 -12.49 11.02
N GLY A 82 11.03 -12.43 10.88
CA GLY A 82 10.13 -11.90 11.90
C GLY A 82 10.24 -10.39 12.10
N VAL A 83 10.79 -9.65 11.12
CA VAL A 83 10.81 -8.18 11.16
C VAL A 83 9.44 -7.61 10.85
N TRP A 84 8.72 -8.25 9.91
CA TRP A 84 7.35 -7.90 9.54
C TRP A 84 6.43 -9.13 9.66
N GLU A 85 5.25 -8.92 10.20
CA GLU A 85 4.15 -9.87 10.17
C GLU A 85 3.07 -9.38 9.20
N VAL A 86 2.46 -10.31 8.46
CA VAL A 86 1.39 -10.00 7.51
C VAL A 86 0.05 -10.17 8.20
N THR A 87 -0.74 -9.11 8.26
CA THR A 87 -2.12 -9.15 8.79
C THR A 87 -3.11 -8.78 7.70
N GLU A 88 -4.25 -9.46 7.67
CA GLU A 88 -5.30 -9.17 6.67
C GLU A 88 -5.89 -7.79 6.88
N ALA A 89 -6.21 -7.11 5.78
CA ALA A 89 -7.01 -5.90 5.86
C ALA A 89 -8.45 -6.27 6.22
N PRO A 90 -9.11 -5.54 7.14
CA PRO A 90 -10.50 -5.78 7.44
C PRO A 90 -11.31 -5.60 6.15
N SER A 91 -11.90 -6.70 5.67
CA SER A 91 -12.88 -6.63 4.59
C SER A 91 -14.03 -5.78 5.12
N GLU A 92 -14.29 -4.63 4.51
CA GLU A 92 -15.56 -3.93 4.72
C GLU A 92 -16.66 -4.94 4.34
N VAL A 93 -17.31 -5.53 5.35
CA VAL A 93 -18.52 -6.31 5.15
C VAL A 93 -19.54 -5.31 4.62
N VAL A 94 -19.85 -5.43 3.33
CA VAL A 94 -20.98 -4.71 2.74
C VAL A 94 -22.22 -5.30 3.40
N SER A 95 -22.68 -4.66 4.49
CA SER A 95 -24.01 -4.88 5.03
C SER A 95 -25.00 -4.50 3.93
N ALA A 96 -25.64 -5.52 3.35
CA ALA A 96 -26.70 -5.41 2.36
C ALA A 96 -27.98 -4.78 2.95
#